data_AF-A0A9P3N5G6-F1
#
_entry.id   AF-A0A9P3N5G6-F1
#
_cell.length_a   1.000
_cell.length_b   1.000
_cell.length_c   1.000
_cell.angle_alpha   90.00
_cell.angle_beta   90.00
_cell.angle_gamma   90.00
#
_symmetry.space_group_name_H-M   'P 1'
#
loop_
_entity.id
_entity.type
_entity.pdbx_description
1 polymer ?
#
loop_
_entity_poly.entity_id
_entity_poly.type
_entity_poly.pdbx_seq_one_letter_code
_entity_poly.pdbx_strand_id
1 'polypeptide(L)'
;MALHHGAKEVVWLRRLLEELGVGQKEPTVIFCDNESAVKLAKNACLHGLTKHIRPKWHWVRRLLDKEVRLEIVKTHQQAADIFTKRLAEADHWKGMKLAGMSVH
;
A
#
# COMPACT_ATOMS: atom_id res chain seq x y z
N MET A 1 5.37 5.78 7.49
CA MET A 1 4.17 5.84 8.35
C MET A 1 2.94 5.38 7.58
N ALA A 2 2.50 6.09 6.53
CA ALA A 2 1.35 5.69 5.69
C ALA A 2 1.36 4.21 5.27
N LEU A 3 2.48 3.74 4.68
CA LEU A 3 2.62 2.33 4.28
C LEU A 3 2.41 1.32 5.43
N HIS A 4 2.88 1.62 6.64
CA HIS A 4 2.67 0.73 7.79
C HIS A 4 1.21 0.70 8.24
N HIS A 5 0.50 1.84 8.16
CA HIS A 5 -0.93 1.88 8.48
C HIS A 5 -1.76 1.17 7.40
N GLY A 6 -1.53 1.46 6.13
CA GLY A 6 -2.21 0.78 5.03
C GLY A 6 -1.97 -0.74 5.03
N ALA A 7 -0.75 -1.19 5.32
CA ALA A 7 -0.48 -2.63 5.46
C ALA A 7 -1.23 -3.27 6.64
N LYS A 8 -1.44 -2.55 7.76
CA LYS A 8 -2.29 -3.05 8.87
C LYS A 8 -3.74 -3.19 8.46
N GLU A 9 -4.27 -2.21 7.75
CA GLU A 9 -5.65 -2.24 7.25
C GLU A 9 -5.85 -3.39 6.25
N VAL A 10 -4.90 -3.59 5.32
CA VAL A 10 -4.93 -4.71 4.38
C VAL A 10 -4.93 -6.06 5.11
N VAL A 11 -4.06 -6.25 6.10
CA VAL A 11 -4.03 -7.49 6.89
C VAL A 11 -5.33 -7.70 7.66
N TRP A 12 -5.89 -6.63 8.24
CA TRP A 12 -7.18 -6.71 8.92
C TRP A 12 -8.31 -7.10 7.96
N LEU A 13 -8.39 -6.47 6.78
CA LEU A 13 -9.36 -6.80 5.74
C LEU A 13 -9.21 -8.25 5.25
N ARG A 14 -7.98 -8.73 5.06
CA ARG A 14 -7.75 -10.14 4.66
C ARG A 14 -8.31 -11.13 5.68
N ARG A 15 -8.15 -10.85 6.97
CA ARG A 15 -8.68 -11.69 8.05
C ARG A 15 -10.21 -11.63 8.10
N LEU A 16 -10.79 -10.44 7.95
CA LEU A 16 -12.24 -10.28 7.86
C LEU A 16 -12.81 -11.06 6.67
N LEU A 17 -12.16 -10.98 5.50
CA LEU A 17 -12.55 -11.74 4.32
C LEU A 17 -12.43 -13.26 4.53
N GLU A 18 -11.42 -13.71 5.28
CA GLU A 18 -11.26 -15.11 5.67
C GLU A 18 -12.41 -15.59 6.56
N GLU A 19 -12.83 -14.80 7.55
CA GLU A 19 -13.99 -15.08 8.41
C GLU A 19 -15.31 -15.13 7.62
N LEU A 20 -15.42 -14.34 6.54
CA LEU A 20 -16.56 -14.33 5.63
C LEU A 20 -16.52 -15.44 4.57
N GLY A 21 -15.50 -16.32 4.59
CA GLY A 21 -15.36 -17.44 3.64
C GLY A 21 -14.79 -17.04 2.27
N VAL A 22 -14.30 -15.81 2.13
CA VAL A 22 -13.69 -15.26 0.90
C VAL A 22 -12.20 -14.95 1.11
N GLY A 23 -11.51 -15.87 1.79
CA GLY A 23 -10.08 -15.76 2.09
C GLY A 23 -9.22 -15.61 0.83
N GLN A 24 -8.24 -14.71 0.89
CA GLN A 24 -7.30 -14.49 -0.21
C GLN A 24 -6.10 -15.42 -0.09
N LYS A 25 -5.85 -16.27 -1.09
CA LYS A 25 -4.68 -17.16 -1.12
C LYS A 25 -3.40 -16.40 -1.47
N GLU A 26 -3.46 -15.57 -2.49
CA GLU A 26 -2.30 -14.81 -2.96
C GLU A 26 -2.08 -13.54 -2.11
N PRO A 27 -0.84 -13.05 -2.00
CA PRO A 27 -0.54 -11.79 -1.33
C PRO A 27 -1.27 -10.60 -1.97
N THR A 28 -1.84 -9.72 -1.16
CA THR A 28 -2.48 -8.49 -1.67
C THR A 28 -1.42 -7.49 -2.11
N VAL A 29 -1.52 -6.97 -3.33
CA VAL A 29 -0.59 -5.96 -3.84
C VAL A 29 -0.93 -4.59 -3.26
N ILE A 30 0.04 -3.94 -2.61
CA ILE A 30 -0.02 -2.54 -2.19
C ILE A 30 0.86 -1.72 -3.11
N PHE A 31 0.24 -0.76 -3.81
CA PHE A 31 0.93 0.19 -4.67
C PHE A 31 1.41 1.39 -3.88
N CYS A 32 2.71 1.68 -3.95
CA CYS A 32 3.33 2.81 -3.26
C CYS A 32 4.14 3.66 -4.24
N ASP A 33 3.97 4.97 -4.21
CA ASP A 33 4.72 5.93 -5.05
C ASP A 33 6.04 6.36 -4.41
N ASN A 34 6.20 6.13 -3.11
CA ASN A 34 7.41 6.46 -2.38
C ASN A 34 8.45 5.34 -2.51
N GLU A 35 9.37 5.48 -3.46
CA GLU A 35 10.45 4.51 -3.67
C GLU A 35 11.28 4.26 -2.40
N SER A 36 11.56 5.30 -1.61
CA SER A 36 12.33 5.18 -0.37
C SER A 36 11.59 4.31 0.63
N ALA A 37 10.26 4.46 0.75
CA ALA A 37 9.44 3.60 1.59
C ALA A 37 9.47 2.14 1.13
N VAL A 38 9.39 1.89 -0.18
CA VAL A 38 9.46 0.52 -0.74
C VAL A 38 10.85 -0.08 -0.53
N LYS A 39 11.91 0.69 -0.79
CA LYS A 39 13.30 0.27 -0.56
C LYS A 39 13.55 -0.03 0.92
N LEU A 40 13.04 0.77 1.85
CA LEU A 40 13.15 0.53 3.29
C LEU A 40 12.36 -0.71 3.76
N ALA A 41 11.21 -0.99 3.14
CA ALA A 41 10.43 -2.19 3.45
C ALA A 41 11.13 -3.46 2.94
N LYS A 42 11.74 -3.41 1.74
CA LYS A 42 12.41 -4.55 1.10
C LYS A 42 13.85 -4.76 1.61
N ASN A 43 14.60 -3.69 1.85
CA ASN A 43 16.01 -3.73 2.23
C ASN A 43 16.25 -3.17 3.64
N ALA A 44 16.95 -3.94 4.46
CA ALA A 44 17.16 -3.67 5.89
C ALA A 44 18.25 -2.64 6.19
N CYS A 45 18.68 -1.82 5.22
CA CYS A 45 19.73 -0.83 5.47
C CYS A 45 19.15 0.35 6.25
N LEU A 46 18.87 0.11 7.54
CA LEU A 46 18.21 0.99 8.49
C LEU A 46 19.22 1.83 9.28
N HIS A 47 20.48 1.92 8.81
CA HIS A 47 21.63 2.46 9.56
C HIS A 47 21.50 3.94 9.98
N GLY A 48 20.47 4.66 9.52
CA GLY A 48 20.18 6.04 9.93
C GLY A 48 18.76 6.27 10.46
N LEU A 49 17.93 5.23 10.60
CA LEU A 49 16.55 5.41 11.07
C LEU A 49 16.46 5.40 12.60
N THR A 50 15.69 6.34 13.14
CA THR A 50 15.41 6.50 14.56
C THR A 50 14.73 5.25 15.15
N LYS A 51 14.99 4.96 16.44
CA LYS A 51 14.49 3.75 17.13
C LYS A 51 12.97 3.54 17.01
N HIS A 52 12.19 4.61 16.93
CA HIS A 52 10.73 4.57 16.95
C HIS A 52 10.08 4.16 15.62
N ILE A 53 10.79 4.29 14.49
CA ILE A 53 10.26 3.86 13.18
C ILE A 53 10.76 2.47 12.76
N ARG A 54 11.89 2.00 13.30
CA ARG A 54 12.46 0.68 12.94
C ARG A 54 11.49 -0.48 13.17
N PRO A 55 10.77 -0.58 14.32
CA PRO A 55 9.81 -1.67 14.53
C PRO A 55 8.72 -1.74 13.47
N LYS A 56 8.28 -0.58 12.95
CA LYS A 56 7.23 -0.50 11.93
C LYS A 56 7.70 -1.09 10.59
N TRP A 57 8.93 -0.78 10.20
CA TRP A 57 9.55 -1.34 9.00
C TRP A 57 9.81 -2.83 9.12
N HIS A 58 10.32 -3.28 10.28
CA HIS A 58 10.46 -4.71 10.55
C HIS A 58 9.14 -5.46 10.48
N TRP A 59 8.06 -4.87 10.99
CA TRP A 59 6.73 -5.46 10.92
C TRP A 59 6.23 -5.59 9.47
N VAL A 60 6.30 -4.51 8.67
CA VAL A 60 5.88 -4.56 7.25
C VAL A 60 6.68 -5.62 6.49
N ARG A 61 7.99 -5.70 6.72
CA ARG A 61 8.85 -6.69 6.06
C ARG A 61 8.46 -8.13 6.35
N ARG A 62 7.98 -8.43 7.56
CA ARG A 62 7.53 -9.79 7.92
C ARG A 62 6.30 -10.25 7.15
N LEU A 63 5.51 -9.32 6.63
CA LEU A 63 4.31 -9.58 5.84
C LEU A 63 4.57 -9.73 4.34
N LEU A 64 5.70 -9.19 3.88
CA LEU A 64 6.07 -9.25 2.48
C LEU A 64 6.20 -10.71 2.02
N ASP A 65 5.67 -10.96 0.83
CA ASP A 65 5.67 -12.26 0.16
C ASP A 65 4.88 -13.36 0.89
N LYS A 66 4.11 -12.99 1.93
CA LYS A 66 3.16 -13.87 2.63
C LYS A 66 1.72 -13.37 2.52
N GLU A 67 1.47 -12.19 3.06
CA GLU A 67 0.13 -11.58 3.10
C GLU A 67 0.02 -10.40 2.15
N VAL A 68 1.15 -9.74 1.89
CA VAL A 68 1.21 -8.48 1.13
C VAL A 68 2.38 -8.51 0.15
N ARG A 69 2.21 -7.91 -1.03
CA ARG A 69 3.29 -7.60 -1.98
C ARG A 69 3.39 -6.09 -2.15
N LEU A 70 4.61 -5.55 -2.24
CA LEU A 70 4.83 -4.12 -2.49
C LEU A 70 5.34 -3.85 -3.90
N GLU A 71 4.62 -3.00 -4.61
CA GLU A 71 4.96 -2.56 -5.96
C GLU A 71 5.05 -1.03 -6.04
N ILE A 72 6.05 -0.56 -6.79
CA ILE A 72 6.23 0.87 -7.03
C ILE A 72 5.27 1.26 -8.15
N VAL A 73 4.43 2.25 -7.89
CA VAL A 73 3.60 2.87 -8.93
C VAL A 73 4.13 4.27 -9.19
N LYS A 74 4.14 4.69 -10.46
CA LYS A 74 4.48 6.08 -10.78
C LYS A 74 3.41 7.00 -10.20
N THR A 75 3.80 8.15 -9.66
CA THR A 75 2.87 9.10 -9.02
C THR A 75 1.65 9.44 -9.89
N HIS A 76 1.81 9.55 -11.22
CA HIS A 76 0.71 9.83 -12.15
C HIS A 76 -0.20 8.63 -12.48
N GLN A 77 0.03 7.48 -11.84
CA GLN A 77 -0.76 6.24 -11.92
C GLN A 77 -1.24 5.79 -10.53
N GLN A 78 -1.03 6.60 -9.49
CA GLN A 78 -1.48 6.28 -8.15
C GLN A 78 -2.97 6.57 -8.01
N ALA A 79 -3.80 5.54 -8.08
CA ALA A 79 -5.25 5.67 -7.91
C ALA A 79 -5.64 6.29 -6.55
N ALA A 80 -4.83 6.07 -5.51
CA ALA A 80 -5.08 6.62 -4.18
C ALA A 80 -5.02 8.17 -4.10
N ASP A 81 -4.48 8.83 -5.12
CA ASP A 81 -4.40 10.29 -5.16
C ASP A 81 -5.79 10.94 -5.18
N ILE A 82 -6.81 10.29 -5.75
CA ILE A 82 -8.19 10.83 -5.76
C ILE A 82 -8.78 10.97 -4.35
N PHE A 83 -8.29 10.18 -3.39
CA PHE A 83 -8.77 10.18 -2.01
C PHE A 83 -7.94 11.07 -1.08
N THR A 84 -6.77 11.54 -1.53
CA THR A 84 -5.78 12.20 -0.67
C THR A 84 -5.34 13.57 -1.16
N LYS A 85 -5.57 13.89 -2.44
CA LYS A 85 -5.17 15.15 -3.07
C LYS A 85 -6.36 15.85 -3.70
N ARG A 86 -6.28 17.18 -3.75
CA ARG A 86 -7.16 17.99 -4.60
C ARG A 86 -6.59 17.97 -6.02
N LEU A 87 -7.20 17.17 -6.89
CA LEU A 87 -6.77 17.01 -8.29
C LEU A 87 -7.56 17.93 -9.22
N ALA A 88 -6.94 18.29 -10.35
CA ALA A 88 -7.69 18.85 -11.47
C ALA A 88 -8.65 17.79 -12.04
N GLU A 89 -9.73 18.22 -12.68
CA GLU A 89 -10.79 17.32 -13.15
C GLU A 89 -10.27 16.18 -14.04
N ALA A 90 -9.35 16.47 -14.96
CA ALA A 90 -8.76 15.47 -15.84
C ALA A 90 -7.98 14.39 -15.07
N ASP A 91 -7.21 14.79 -14.05
CA ASP A 91 -6.45 13.85 -13.21
C ASP A 91 -7.36 13.08 -12.27
N HIS A 92 -8.43 13.70 -11.78
CA HIS A 92 -9.45 13.04 -10.97
C HIS A 92 -10.13 11.91 -11.77
N TRP A 93 -10.58 12.19 -13.00
CA TRP A 93 -11.21 11.19 -13.86
C TRP A 93 -10.27 10.06 -14.25
N LYS A 94 -8.99 10.37 -14.51
CA LYS A 94 -7.97 9.36 -14.73
C LYS A 94 -7.80 8.46 -13.51
N GLY A 95 -7.76 9.04 -12.31
CA GLY A 95 -7.64 8.30 -11.06
C GLY A 95 -8.85 7.41 -10.77
N MET A 96 -10.08 7.87 -11.05
CA MET A 96 -11.30 7.04 -10.90
C MET A 96 -11.27 5.80 -11.80
N LYS A 97 -10.84 5.96 -13.05
CA LYS A 97 -10.66 4.82 -13.97
C LYS A 97 -9.63 3.82 -13.44
N LEU A 98 -8.50 4.31 -12.91
CA LEU A 98 -7.46 3.45 -12.30
C LEU A 98 -7.95 2.73 -11.03
N ALA A 99 -8.86 3.35 -10.27
CA ALA A 99 -9.47 2.75 -9.09
C ALA A 99 -10.57 1.72 -9.42
N GLY A 100 -10.90 1.53 -10.71
CA GLY A 100 -12.00 0.65 -11.14
C GLY A 100 -13.39 1.20 -10.76
N MET A 101 -13.50 2.51 -10.49
CA MET A 101 -14.78 3.14 -10.20
C MET A 101 -15.52 3.42 -11.49
N SER A 102 -16.77 2.93 -11.60
CA SER A 102 -17.61 3.21 -12.76
C SER A 102 -17.90 4.71 -12.84
N VAL A 103 -17.54 5.31 -13.96
CA VAL A 103 -17.90 6.69 -14.34
C VAL A 103 -19.04 6.56 -15.34
N HIS A 104 -20.27 6.70 -14.84
CA HIS A 104 -21.48 6.83 -15.67
C HIS A 104 -21.76 8.30 -15.96
#